data_AF-A0A2V9H9D2-F1
#
_entry.id   AF-A0A2V9H9D2-F1
#
_cell.length_a   1.000
_cell.length_b   1.000
_cell.length_c   1.000
_cell.angle_alpha   90.00
_cell.angle_beta   90.00
_cell.angle_gamma   90.00
#
_symmetry.space_group_name_H-M   'P 1'
#
loop_
_entity.id
_entity.type
_entity.pdbx_description
1 polymer ?
#
loop_
_entity_poly.entity_id
_entity_poly.type
_entity_poly.pdbx_seq_one_letter_code
_entity_poly.pdbx_strand_id
1 'polypeptide(L)'
;MNTHTGSWLSRNKWIPILMGIPVSVAAWWAFRPEKLFINQKVNEAAPAALSLEPEALYTGKLEGKAHGTSGRATVYRTAEGQEYLRLSDFTTSIGP
;
A
#
# COMPACT_ATOMS: atom_id res chain seq x y z
N MET A 1 -37.55 48.19 12.13
CA MET A 1 -36.25 48.05 11.44
C MET A 1 -36.12 46.63 10.93
N ASN A 2 -36.15 46.45 9.62
CA ASN A 2 -36.07 45.19 8.91
C ASN A 2 -34.60 44.78 8.71
N THR A 3 -34.18 43.69 9.37
CA THR A 3 -32.83 43.12 9.25
C THR A 3 -32.74 42.25 8.01
N HIS A 4 -32.36 42.83 6.87
CA HIS A 4 -31.99 42.07 5.67
C HIS A 4 -30.57 41.53 5.80
N THR A 5 -30.35 40.54 6.66
CA THR A 5 -29.08 39.80 6.72
C THR A 5 -29.09 38.72 5.63
N GLY A 6 -29.07 39.14 4.37
CA GLY A 6 -28.89 38.23 3.24
C GLY A 6 -27.45 37.70 3.28
N SER A 7 -27.26 36.50 3.84
CA SER A 7 -25.92 35.90 3.95
C SER A 7 -25.23 35.90 2.58
N TRP A 8 -24.04 36.51 2.49
CA TRP A 8 -23.28 36.65 1.24
C TRP A 8 -23.09 35.30 0.50
N LEU A 9 -23.04 34.21 1.26
CA LEU A 9 -22.95 32.83 0.79
C LEU A 9 -24.16 32.36 -0.05
N SER A 10 -25.36 32.88 0.18
CA SER A 10 -26.56 32.44 -0.56
C SER A 10 -26.69 33.10 -1.93
N ARG A 11 -26.16 34.32 -2.09
CA ARG A 11 -26.17 35.06 -3.37
C ARG A 11 -25.11 34.56 -4.35
N ASN A 12 -23.98 34.07 -3.84
CA ASN A 12 -22.85 33.59 -4.65
C ASN A 12 -22.52 32.11 -4.38
N LYS A 13 -23.55 31.28 -4.16
CA LYS A 13 -23.40 29.85 -3.79
C LYS A 13 -22.53 29.04 -4.75
N TRP A 14 -22.37 29.50 -5.98
CA TRP A 14 -21.55 28.88 -7.01
C TRP A 14 -20.04 29.04 -6.80
N ILE A 15 -19.58 30.13 -6.17
CA ILE A 15 -18.14 30.40 -5.94
C ILE A 15 -17.48 29.35 -5.03
N PRO A 16 -18.03 29.00 -3.84
CA PRO A 16 -17.42 27.97 -3.01
C PRO A 16 -17.50 26.58 -3.64
N ILE A 17 -18.50 26.31 -4.50
CA ILE A 17 -18.57 25.06 -5.26
C ILE A 17 -17.45 25.02 -6.31
N LEU A 18 -17.28 26.11 -7.06
CA LEU A 18 -16.27 26.20 -8.11
C LEU A 18 -14.85 26.09 -7.58
N MET A 19 -14.59 26.56 -6.36
CA MET A 19 -13.27 26.48 -5.72
C MET A 19 -13.11 25.19 -4.90
N GLY A 20 -14.17 24.73 -4.24
CA GLY A 20 -14.16 23.52 -3.40
C GLY A 20 -13.98 22.24 -4.20
N ILE A 21 -14.59 22.11 -5.38
CA ILE A 21 -14.44 20.94 -6.25
C ILE A 21 -12.97 20.73 -6.68
N PRO A 22 -12.27 21.69 -7.30
CA PRO A 22 -10.89 21.48 -7.74
C PRO A 22 -9.95 21.25 -6.57
N VAL A 23 -10.15 21.92 -5.42
CA VAL A 23 -9.36 21.65 -4.20
C VAL A 23 -9.59 20.22 -3.71
N SER A 24 -10.83 19.74 -3.71
CA SER A 24 -11.14 18.36 -3.29
C SER A 24 -10.55 17.33 -4.26
N VAL A 25 -10.62 17.59 -5.57
CA VAL A 25 -10.02 16.72 -6.60
C VAL A 25 -8.50 16.70 -6.47
N ALA A 26 -7.86 17.86 -6.26
CA ALA A 26 -6.43 17.97 -6.03
C ALA A 26 -6.01 17.22 -4.76
N ALA A 27 -6.78 17.35 -3.68
CA ALA A 27 -6.56 16.62 -2.43
C ALA A 27 -6.72 15.10 -2.64
N TRP A 28 -7.78 14.66 -3.32
CA TRP A 28 -7.97 13.23 -3.63
C TRP A 28 -6.80 12.68 -4.45
N TRP A 29 -6.37 13.41 -5.47
CA TRP A 29 -5.24 13.01 -6.32
C TRP A 29 -3.91 12.97 -5.58
N ALA A 30 -3.67 13.92 -4.66
CA ALA A 30 -2.44 14.00 -3.87
C ALA A 30 -2.37 12.94 -2.76
N PHE A 31 -3.45 12.76 -2.01
CA PHE A 31 -3.48 11.85 -0.85
C PHE A 31 -3.88 10.42 -1.20
N ARG A 32 -4.52 10.19 -2.36
CA ARG A 32 -4.92 8.86 -2.84
C ARG A 32 -5.61 8.03 -1.75
N PRO A 33 -6.66 8.55 -1.09
CA PRO A 33 -7.30 7.89 0.04
C PRO A 33 -7.82 6.48 -0.30
N GLU A 34 -8.05 6.18 -1.59
CA GLU A 34 -8.39 4.84 -2.06
C GLU A 34 -7.33 3.78 -1.71
N LYS A 35 -6.06 4.16 -1.56
CA LYS A 35 -4.96 3.22 -1.25
C LYS A 35 -5.02 2.69 0.18
N LEU A 36 -5.77 3.33 1.07
CA LEU A 36 -5.95 2.89 2.45
C LEU A 36 -6.70 1.55 2.56
N PHE A 37 -7.39 1.13 1.49
CA PHE A 37 -8.24 -0.06 1.49
C PHE A 37 -7.69 -1.21 0.64
N ILE A 38 -6.46 -1.11 0.15
CA ILE A 38 -5.88 -2.11 -0.75
C ILE A 38 -5.21 -3.21 0.08
N ASN A 39 -5.70 -4.44 -0.07
CA ASN A 39 -5.00 -5.65 0.37
C ASN A 39 -4.49 -6.39 -0.86
N GLN A 40 -3.16 -6.43 -1.03
CA GLN A 40 -2.54 -7.12 -2.16
C GLN A 40 -2.00 -8.47 -1.71
N LYS A 41 -2.55 -9.56 -2.26
CA LYS A 41 -1.97 -10.89 -2.12
C LYS A 41 -1.02 -11.15 -3.28
N VAL A 42 0.16 -11.60 -2.94
CA VAL A 42 1.25 -11.85 -3.87
C VAL A 42 1.63 -13.34 -3.78
N ASN A 43 1.67 -14.02 -4.93
CA ASN A 43 2.00 -15.44 -5.03
C ASN A 43 2.70 -15.72 -6.37
N GLU A 44 3.98 -15.39 -6.46
CA GLU A 44 4.79 -15.71 -7.63
C GLU A 44 5.35 -17.13 -7.59
N ALA A 45 5.49 -17.72 -8.77
CA ALA A 45 6.29 -18.93 -8.94
C ALA A 45 7.76 -18.63 -8.60
N ALA A 46 8.49 -19.65 -8.14
CA ALA A 46 9.93 -19.56 -8.01
C ALA A 46 10.55 -19.26 -9.39
N PRO A 47 11.70 -18.55 -9.45
CA PRO A 47 12.35 -18.25 -10.71
C PRO A 47 12.60 -19.54 -11.51
N ALA A 48 12.07 -19.62 -12.73
CA ALA A 48 12.09 -20.86 -13.52
C ALA A 48 13.51 -21.37 -13.81
N ALA A 49 14.48 -20.46 -13.94
CA ALA A 49 15.90 -20.78 -14.09
C ALA A 49 16.53 -21.46 -12.85
N LEU A 50 15.82 -21.48 -11.73
CA LEU A 50 16.34 -21.85 -10.40
C LEU A 50 15.55 -23.01 -9.75
N SER A 51 14.68 -23.69 -10.52
CA SER A 51 13.65 -24.58 -9.98
C SER A 51 14.05 -26.04 -9.80
N LEU A 52 15.26 -26.46 -10.19
CA LEU A 52 15.77 -27.79 -9.87
C LEU A 52 16.09 -27.86 -8.37
N GLU A 53 15.45 -28.80 -7.66
CA GLU A 53 15.44 -28.99 -6.19
C GLU A 53 16.47 -28.13 -5.43
N PRO A 54 16.08 -26.90 -5.04
CA PRO A 54 17.01 -25.96 -4.43
C PRO A 54 17.25 -26.29 -2.95
N GLU A 55 18.50 -26.16 -2.51
CA GLU A 55 18.91 -26.38 -1.13
C GLU A 55 18.58 -25.16 -0.27
N ALA A 56 17.92 -25.36 0.88
CA ALA A 56 17.67 -24.29 1.83
C ALA A 56 18.94 -24.02 2.66
N LEU A 57 19.60 -22.87 2.44
CA LEU A 57 20.82 -22.48 3.17
C LEU A 57 20.51 -21.88 4.54
N TYR A 58 19.56 -20.94 4.56
CA TYR A 58 19.21 -20.19 5.76
C TYR A 58 17.71 -20.05 5.86
N THR A 59 17.17 -20.16 7.07
CA THR A 59 15.74 -19.96 7.33
C THR A 59 15.55 -19.19 8.62
N GLY A 60 14.76 -18.13 8.55
CA GLY A 60 14.41 -17.29 9.69
C GLY A 60 12.93 -16.93 9.72
N LYS A 61 12.43 -16.61 10.91
CA LYS A 61 11.11 -15.98 11.07
C LYS A 61 11.26 -14.48 10.97
N LEU A 62 10.34 -13.83 10.27
CA LEU A 62 10.28 -12.37 10.23
C LEU A 62 9.67 -11.86 11.54
N GLU A 63 10.30 -10.84 12.10
CA GLU A 63 9.84 -10.18 13.32
C GLU A 63 9.39 -8.75 13.00
N GLY A 64 8.11 -8.47 13.23
CA GLY A 64 7.57 -7.12 13.14
C GLY A 64 8.10 -6.22 14.26
N LYS A 65 8.36 -4.95 13.92
CA LYS A 65 8.75 -3.92 14.89
C LYS A 65 7.70 -2.80 14.88
N ALA A 66 7.92 -1.74 14.11
CA ALA A 66 6.99 -0.62 14.01
C ALA A 66 5.66 -1.00 13.35
N HIS A 67 5.71 -1.90 12.36
CA HIS A 67 4.54 -2.42 11.68
C HIS A 67 4.41 -3.92 11.96
N GLY A 68 3.16 -4.39 12.10
CA GLY A 68 2.87 -5.81 12.24
C GLY A 68 3.33 -6.55 10.99
N THR A 69 4.44 -7.28 11.11
CA THR A 69 5.03 -8.08 10.04
C THR A 69 5.32 -9.49 10.54
N SER A 70 4.95 -10.49 9.75
CA SER A 70 5.17 -11.90 10.05
C SER A 70 5.43 -12.70 8.80
N GLY A 71 5.90 -13.93 8.98
CA GLY A 71 6.18 -14.87 7.91
C GLY A 71 7.56 -15.50 8.07
N ARG A 72 8.03 -16.13 7.00
CA ARG A 72 9.34 -16.79 6.95
C ARG A 72 10.12 -16.31 5.76
N ALA A 73 11.43 -16.12 5.97
CA ALA A 73 12.39 -15.84 4.94
C ALA A 73 13.34 -17.04 4.84
N THR A 74 13.44 -17.62 3.64
CA THR A 74 14.36 -18.73 3.35
C THR A 74 15.24 -18.37 2.17
N VAL A 75 16.55 -18.46 2.35
CA VAL A 75 17.53 -18.33 1.26
C VAL A 75 17.77 -19.71 0.69
N TYR A 76 17.53 -19.85 -0.61
CA TYR A 76 17.74 -21.07 -1.36
C TYR A 76 18.95 -20.94 -2.26
N ARG A 77 19.72 -22.03 -2.43
CA ARG A 77 20.76 -22.17 -3.44
C ARG A 77 20.33 -23.20 -4.48
N THR A 78 20.58 -22.88 -5.74
CA THR A 78 20.23 -23.73 -6.87
C THR A 78 21.39 -24.66 -7.21
N ALA A 79 21.12 -25.69 -8.01
CA ALA A 79 22.15 -26.59 -8.51
C ALA A 79 23.28 -25.86 -9.28
N GLU A 80 22.99 -24.69 -9.84
CA GLU A 80 23.95 -23.84 -10.58
C GLU A 80 24.72 -22.87 -9.66
N GLY A 81 24.50 -22.93 -8.35
CA GLY A 81 25.16 -22.07 -7.37
C GLY A 81 24.55 -20.67 -7.23
N GLN A 82 23.47 -20.38 -7.93
CA GLN A 82 22.73 -19.13 -7.79
C GLN A 82 21.90 -19.14 -6.49
N GLU A 83 21.65 -17.98 -5.90
CA GLU A 83 20.88 -17.87 -4.66
C GLU A 83 19.66 -16.98 -4.86
N TYR A 84 18.55 -17.34 -4.21
CA TYR A 84 17.34 -16.52 -4.20
C TYR A 84 16.63 -16.57 -2.85
N LEU A 85 15.95 -15.47 -2.53
CA LEU A 85 15.15 -15.33 -1.32
C LEU A 85 13.70 -15.72 -1.61
N ARG A 86 13.15 -16.60 -0.77
CA ARG A 86 11.72 -16.90 -0.75
C ARG A 86 11.09 -16.40 0.54
N LEU A 87 10.03 -15.62 0.37
CA LEU A 87 9.14 -15.24 1.46
C LEU A 87 7.93 -16.18 1.45
N SER A 88 7.64 -16.81 2.58
CA SER A 88 6.48 -17.68 2.75
C SER A 88 5.63 -17.21 3.93
N ASP A 89 4.31 -17.30 3.76
CA ASP A 89 3.31 -16.80 4.70
C ASP A 89 3.57 -15.34 5.11
N PHE A 90 4.12 -14.56 4.19
CA PHE A 90 4.49 -13.17 4.44
C PHE A 90 3.25 -12.31 4.54
N THR A 91 3.18 -11.52 5.59
CA THR A 91 2.11 -10.54 5.81
C THR A 91 2.68 -9.32 6.50
N THR A 92 2.25 -8.15 6.05
CA THR A 92 2.63 -6.86 6.64
C THR A 92 1.44 -5.92 6.67
N SER A 93 1.32 -5.12 7.73
CA SER A 93 0.36 -4.01 7.81
C SER A 93 0.65 -2.96 6.74
N ILE A 94 -0.40 -2.42 6.11
CA ILE A 94 -0.32 -1.35 5.10
C ILE A 94 -0.89 -0.08 5.75
N GLY A 95 -0.04 0.66 6.46
CA GLY A 95 -0.38 1.90 7.15
C GLY A 95 0.72 2.35 8.11
N PRO A 96 0.80 3.64 8.49
CA PRO A 96 1.65 4.09 9.60
C PRO A 96 1.26 3.40 10.90
#